data_AF-A0A059CY46-F1
#
_entry.id   AF-A0A059CY46-F1
#
_cell.length_a   1.000
_cell.length_b   1.000
_cell.length_c   1.000
_cell.angle_alpha   90.00
_cell.angle_beta   90.00
_cell.angle_gamma   90.00
#
_symmetry.space_group_name_H-M   'P 1'
#
loop_
_entity.id
_entity.type
_entity.pdbx_description
1 polymer ?
#
loop_
_entity_poly.entity_id
_entity_poly.type
_entity_poly.pdbx_seq_one_letter_code
_entity_poly.pdbx_strand_id
1 'polypeptide(L)'
;MAKMCVAIAAVLAVTALLQTSAAQTVHVVGDSLGWLVPPGGPIAYETWVDLQTFVVGDVLVFNFITGEQDVARVTKEAFNSCNSTNPIFLETTGPFNYTLDAAGEYYFIGTMDRHCYLGQKLAINVSASAGPTPSPQAPTPTPPRGPVTYIVGDALGWLVPPGGSIAYKTWAYGKTFLVGDVLVFNFANGTQDVAVVTEEAYDSCNTTTTIAVYATSPVKYTLATVGEYFFTSTYSRHCNLGQKLAINVTASSSATPPSTTTTPTPSSNPSSSVTSPVAGGPSAPPPQSSAPARAVLGFSSTLLLIALAVVH
;
A
#
# COMPACT_ATOMS: atom_id res chain seq x y z
N MET A 1 22.55 27.53 -56.06
CA MET A 1 22.97 26.53 -55.05
C MET A 1 23.32 27.17 -53.71
N ALA A 2 24.26 28.13 -53.62
CA ALA A 2 24.63 28.78 -52.35
C ALA A 2 23.46 29.40 -51.54
N LYS A 3 22.49 30.06 -52.19
CA LYS A 3 21.31 30.64 -51.50
C LYS A 3 20.35 29.59 -50.90
N MET A 4 20.33 28.38 -51.44
CA MET A 4 19.46 27.29 -50.97
C MET A 4 20.08 26.56 -49.76
N CYS A 5 21.40 26.51 -49.68
CA CYS A 5 22.14 25.97 -48.53
C CYS A 5 22.01 26.84 -47.27
N VAL A 6 21.94 28.17 -47.43
CA VAL A 6 21.78 29.11 -46.29
C VAL A 6 20.38 29.00 -45.66
N ALA A 7 19.34 28.81 -46.46
CA ALA A 7 17.97 28.63 -45.96
C ALA A 7 17.79 27.30 -45.21
N ILE A 8 18.41 26.20 -45.69
CA ILE A 8 18.35 24.89 -45.03
C ILE A 8 19.15 24.90 -43.71
N ALA A 9 20.29 25.58 -43.66
CA ALA A 9 21.07 25.74 -42.43
C ALA A 9 20.34 26.60 -41.37
N ALA A 10 19.59 27.62 -41.78
CA ALA A 10 18.79 28.44 -40.87
C ALA A 10 17.57 27.69 -40.31
N VAL A 11 16.91 26.83 -41.10
CA VAL A 11 15.78 26.01 -40.62
C VAL A 11 16.26 24.89 -39.67
N LEU A 12 17.44 24.31 -39.90
CA LEU A 12 18.04 23.31 -39.00
C LEU A 12 18.61 23.89 -37.70
N ALA A 13 18.98 25.18 -37.68
CA ALA A 13 19.40 25.88 -36.46
C ALA A 13 18.23 26.31 -35.57
N VAL A 14 17.03 26.51 -36.14
CA VAL A 14 15.82 26.89 -35.39
C VAL A 14 15.10 25.67 -34.79
N THR A 15 15.36 24.45 -35.27
CA THR A 15 14.82 23.21 -34.65
C THR A 15 15.66 22.66 -33.49
N ALA A 16 16.84 23.23 -33.22
CA ALA A 16 17.75 22.76 -32.16
C ALA A 16 17.60 23.50 -30.81
N LEU A 17 16.62 24.41 -30.70
CA LEU A 17 16.22 25.04 -29.44
C LEU A 17 14.86 24.51 -28.98
N LEU A 18 14.67 23.19 -28.97
CA LEU A 18 13.74 22.62 -28.00
C LEU A 18 14.42 22.72 -26.63
N GLN A 19 14.22 23.86 -25.97
CA GLN A 19 14.41 23.95 -24.52
C GLN A 19 13.45 22.93 -23.91
N THR A 20 13.99 21.77 -23.54
CA THR A 20 13.30 20.81 -22.70
C THR A 20 13.15 21.47 -21.33
N SER A 21 12.02 22.14 -21.12
CA SER A 21 11.58 22.53 -19.79
C SER A 21 11.37 21.24 -19.00
N ALA A 22 12.27 20.94 -18.06
CA ALA A 22 11.98 19.95 -17.03
C ALA A 22 10.68 20.40 -16.35
N ALA A 23 9.65 19.55 -16.38
CA ALA A 23 8.40 19.86 -15.73
C ALA A 23 8.67 19.90 -14.22
N GLN A 24 8.46 21.06 -13.61
CA GLN A 24 8.49 21.25 -12.17
C GLN A 24 7.41 20.36 -11.54
N THR A 25 7.82 19.40 -10.70
CA THR A 25 6.89 18.53 -9.98
C THR A 25 6.50 19.17 -8.65
N VAL A 26 5.24 18.98 -8.25
CA VAL A 26 4.72 19.46 -6.97
C VAL A 26 4.53 18.24 -6.06
N HIS A 27 5.21 18.21 -4.93
CA HIS A 27 5.11 17.17 -3.91
C HIS A 27 4.35 17.72 -2.70
N VAL A 28 3.14 17.22 -2.45
CA VAL A 28 2.38 17.57 -1.27
C VAL A 28 2.90 16.74 -0.08
N VAL A 29 3.57 17.39 0.86
CA VAL A 29 4.25 16.71 1.97
C VAL A 29 3.22 16.01 2.85
N GLY A 30 3.37 14.69 3.00
CA GLY A 30 2.44 13.83 3.76
C GLY A 30 1.12 13.53 3.04
N ASP A 31 0.94 13.93 1.78
CA ASP A 31 -0.29 13.72 1.01
C ASP A 31 -1.53 14.22 1.77
N SER A 32 -2.52 13.34 2.03
CA SER A 32 -3.72 13.67 2.79
C SER A 32 -3.47 13.88 4.29
N LEU A 33 -2.32 13.44 4.82
CA LEU A 33 -1.93 13.72 6.21
C LEU A 33 -1.59 15.20 6.39
N GLY A 34 -0.99 15.80 5.37
CA GLY A 34 -0.39 17.14 5.45
C GLY A 34 0.83 17.18 6.37
N TRP A 35 1.17 18.39 6.81
CA TRP A 35 2.29 18.65 7.71
C TRP A 35 1.79 18.88 9.15
N LEU A 36 1.80 17.81 9.93
CA LEU A 36 1.42 17.77 11.35
C LEU A 36 2.33 16.82 12.15
N VAL A 37 2.14 16.74 13.47
CA VAL A 37 2.77 15.70 14.29
C VAL A 37 2.18 14.33 13.96
N PRO A 38 2.94 13.45 13.27
CA PRO A 38 2.38 12.24 12.71
C PRO A 38 1.99 11.25 13.82
N PRO A 39 0.78 10.70 13.79
CA PRO A 39 0.41 9.60 14.66
C PRO A 39 1.32 8.39 14.38
N GLY A 40 2.11 7.96 15.35
CA GLY A 40 3.08 6.87 15.19
C GLY A 40 4.53 7.30 14.94
N GLY A 41 4.84 8.60 14.99
CA GLY A 41 6.22 9.10 14.97
C GLY A 41 6.78 9.33 13.56
N PRO A 42 8.11 9.49 13.42
CA PRO A 42 8.75 10.01 12.20
C PRO A 42 8.56 9.13 10.95
N ILE A 43 8.18 7.86 11.13
CA ILE A 43 8.04 6.89 10.05
C ILE A 43 7.08 7.34 8.93
N ALA A 44 6.10 8.19 9.24
CA ALA A 44 5.16 8.71 8.25
C ALA A 44 5.86 9.52 7.15
N TYR A 45 6.72 10.46 7.52
CA TYR A 45 7.43 11.29 6.54
C TYR A 45 8.63 10.56 5.93
N GLU A 46 9.31 9.69 6.68
CA GLU A 46 10.36 8.83 6.13
C GLU A 46 9.80 7.96 5.00
N THR A 47 8.67 7.30 5.24
CA THR A 47 8.01 6.49 4.21
C THR A 47 7.49 7.35 3.06
N TRP A 48 6.96 8.55 3.33
CA TRP A 48 6.53 9.47 2.27
C TRP A 48 7.70 9.82 1.34
N VAL A 49 8.89 10.09 1.89
CA VAL A 49 10.11 10.44 1.12
C VAL A 49 10.56 9.31 0.21
N ASP A 50 10.50 8.06 0.68
CA ASP A 50 10.96 6.88 -0.08
C ASP A 50 10.21 6.67 -1.41
N LEU A 51 9.09 7.38 -1.60
CA LEU A 51 8.18 7.28 -2.75
C LEU A 51 8.35 8.42 -3.74
N GLN A 52 9.13 9.42 -3.37
CA GLN A 52 9.32 10.62 -4.15
C GLN A 52 10.69 10.58 -4.82
N THR A 53 10.77 11.17 -6.01
CA THR A 53 12.03 11.57 -6.60
C THR A 53 12.04 13.08 -6.63
N PHE A 54 13.00 13.68 -5.93
CA PHE A 54 13.15 15.13 -5.90
C PHE A 54 14.26 15.53 -6.87
N VAL A 55 13.92 16.42 -7.80
CA VAL A 55 14.87 17.07 -8.71
C VAL A 55 14.89 18.57 -8.48
N VAL A 56 16.01 19.20 -8.82
CA VAL A 56 16.11 20.66 -8.81
C VAL A 56 15.01 21.25 -9.67
N GLY A 57 14.27 22.20 -9.10
CA GLY A 57 13.10 22.85 -9.68
C GLY A 57 11.79 22.44 -9.04
N ASP A 58 11.69 21.25 -8.42
CA ASP A 58 10.46 20.77 -7.80
C ASP A 58 10.00 21.64 -6.61
N VAL A 59 8.73 21.52 -6.23
CA VAL A 59 8.11 22.27 -5.14
C VAL A 59 7.59 21.32 -4.07
N LEU A 60 7.98 21.52 -2.82
CA LEU A 60 7.31 20.92 -1.67
C LEU A 60 6.15 21.82 -1.24
N VAL A 61 4.97 21.24 -1.06
CA VAL A 61 3.79 21.92 -0.52
C VAL A 61 3.52 21.39 0.89
N PHE A 62 3.72 22.23 1.88
CA PHE A 62 3.41 21.95 3.27
C PHE A 62 2.02 22.50 3.59
N ASN A 63 1.04 21.59 3.69
CA ASN A 63 -0.31 21.93 4.12
C ASN A 63 -0.42 21.79 5.64
N PHE A 64 -0.60 22.90 6.35
CA PHE A 64 -0.76 22.89 7.80
C PHE A 64 -1.64 24.05 8.29
N ILE A 65 -2.13 23.95 9.52
CA ILE A 65 -2.98 24.97 10.15
C ILE A 65 -2.08 26.04 10.77
N THR A 66 -2.19 27.28 10.26
CA THR A 66 -1.49 28.46 10.80
C THR A 66 -1.76 28.61 12.30
N GLY A 67 -0.70 28.74 13.08
CA GLY A 67 -0.77 28.86 14.55
C GLY A 67 -0.81 27.53 15.31
N GLU A 68 -0.98 26.39 14.63
CA GLU A 68 -0.85 25.06 15.24
C GLU A 68 0.43 24.33 14.80
N GLN A 69 0.95 24.67 13.63
CA GLN A 69 2.13 24.05 13.04
C GLN A 69 2.96 25.13 12.35
N ASP A 70 4.23 24.83 12.12
CA ASP A 70 5.17 25.64 11.35
C ASP A 70 6.12 24.71 10.57
N VAL A 71 6.90 25.30 9.66
CA VAL A 71 7.94 24.57 8.90
C VAL A 71 9.24 25.34 9.00
N ALA A 72 10.28 24.71 9.56
CA ALA A 72 11.63 25.24 9.55
C ALA A 72 12.56 24.39 8.69
N ARG A 73 13.37 25.04 7.84
CA ARG A 73 14.53 24.41 7.20
C ARG A 73 15.72 24.52 8.15
N VAL A 74 16.42 23.42 8.37
CA VAL A 74 17.53 23.33 9.34
C VAL A 74 18.72 22.58 8.76
N THR A 75 19.85 22.59 9.48
CA THR A 75 21.00 21.73 9.15
C THR A 75 20.73 20.28 9.54
N LYS A 76 21.55 19.34 9.04
CA LYS A 76 21.49 17.92 9.42
C LYS A 76 21.62 17.71 10.92
N GLU A 77 22.54 18.43 11.56
CA GLU A 77 22.80 18.34 13.00
C GLU A 77 21.61 18.83 13.81
N ALA A 78 21.01 19.95 13.39
CA ALA A 78 19.82 20.51 14.00
C ALA A 78 18.59 19.60 13.79
N PHE A 79 18.45 18.99 12.61
CA PHE A 79 17.42 17.98 12.35
C PHE A 79 17.54 16.75 13.27
N ASN A 80 18.77 16.23 13.44
CA ASN A 80 19.02 15.06 14.27
C ASN A 80 18.75 15.32 15.75
N SER A 81 19.01 16.54 16.21
CA SER A 81 18.80 16.95 17.60
C SER A 81 17.48 17.69 17.84
N CYS A 82 16.64 17.86 16.81
CA CYS A 82 15.45 18.71 16.86
C CYS A 82 15.73 20.12 17.43
N ASN A 83 16.87 20.69 17.08
CA ASN A 83 17.25 22.05 17.47
C ASN A 83 16.61 23.07 16.52
N SER A 84 15.71 23.89 17.06
CA SER A 84 14.99 24.94 16.32
C SER A 84 15.47 26.36 16.62
N THR A 85 16.57 26.54 17.36
CA THR A 85 16.99 27.88 17.84
C THR A 85 17.40 28.81 16.70
N ASN A 86 18.12 28.30 15.70
CA ASN A 86 18.63 29.07 14.56
C ASN A 86 18.35 28.32 13.25
N PRO A 87 17.09 28.31 12.77
CA PRO A 87 16.78 27.66 11.52
C PRO A 87 17.37 28.45 10.34
N ILE A 88 17.66 27.77 9.24
CA ILE A 88 18.05 28.39 7.98
C ILE A 88 16.89 29.24 7.45
N PHE A 89 15.67 28.78 7.65
CA PHE A 89 14.42 29.46 7.31
C PHE A 89 13.29 28.95 8.20
N LEU A 90 12.30 29.79 8.48
CA LEU A 90 11.09 29.45 9.24
C LEU A 90 9.86 30.09 8.56
N GLU A 91 8.83 29.29 8.31
CA GLU A 91 7.50 29.73 7.91
C GLU A 91 6.46 29.32 8.96
N THR A 92 5.59 30.25 9.33
CA THR A 92 4.54 30.05 10.35
C THR A 92 3.13 30.14 9.78
N THR A 93 2.99 30.43 8.49
CA THR A 93 1.70 30.53 7.79
C THR A 93 1.56 29.44 6.74
N GLY A 94 0.49 28.64 6.83
CA GLY A 94 0.16 27.60 5.87
C GLY A 94 -0.97 28.00 4.89
N PRO A 95 -1.09 27.34 3.72
CA PRO A 95 -0.12 26.40 3.16
C PRO A 95 1.15 27.11 2.68
N PHE A 96 2.29 26.41 2.74
CA PHE A 96 3.59 26.94 2.36
C PHE A 96 4.22 26.14 1.22
N ASN A 97 4.75 26.85 0.22
CA ASN A 97 5.41 26.25 -0.93
C ASN A 97 6.93 26.52 -0.86
N TYR A 98 7.72 25.46 -0.87
CA TYR A 98 9.18 25.53 -0.87
C TYR A 98 9.74 24.99 -2.19
N THR A 99 10.43 25.83 -2.97
CA THR A 99 11.07 25.39 -4.22
C THR A 99 12.45 24.82 -3.94
N LEU A 100 12.75 23.65 -4.50
CA LEU A 100 14.04 22.96 -4.40
C LEU A 100 15.00 23.52 -5.45
N ASP A 101 15.79 24.51 -5.05
CA ASP A 101 16.63 25.33 -5.92
C ASP A 101 18.03 24.76 -6.21
N ALA A 102 18.48 23.77 -5.44
CA ALA A 102 19.78 23.15 -5.57
C ALA A 102 19.75 21.65 -5.29
N ALA A 103 20.74 20.94 -5.81
CA ALA A 103 20.93 19.53 -5.48
C ALA A 103 21.55 19.41 -4.08
N GLY A 104 21.21 18.34 -3.36
CA GLY A 104 21.75 18.03 -2.04
C GLY A 104 20.69 17.64 -1.03
N GLU A 105 21.12 17.48 0.23
CA GLU A 105 20.24 17.10 1.33
C GLU A 105 19.48 18.32 1.87
N TYR A 106 18.17 18.18 2.08
CA TYR A 106 17.33 19.18 2.72
C TYR A 106 16.66 18.57 3.95
N TYR A 107 16.60 19.34 5.03
CA TYR A 107 16.02 18.92 6.29
C TYR A 107 15.00 19.94 6.78
N PHE A 108 13.80 19.46 7.09
CA PHE A 108 12.69 20.26 7.60
C PHE A 108 12.18 19.70 8.93
N ILE A 109 11.78 20.57 9.85
CA ILE A 109 11.20 20.20 11.14
C ILE A 109 10.04 21.14 11.51
N GLY A 110 9.10 20.65 12.31
CA GLY A 110 8.18 21.50 13.08
C GLY A 110 8.87 21.97 14.36
N THR A 111 8.85 23.28 14.63
CA THR A 111 9.56 23.91 15.75
C THR A 111 8.71 24.10 17.00
N MET A 112 7.40 23.96 16.87
CA MET A 112 6.48 24.09 18.01
C MET A 112 6.68 22.94 19.02
N ASP A 113 6.86 23.31 20.28
CA ASP A 113 6.99 22.42 21.43
C ASP A 113 7.84 21.15 21.19
N ARG A 114 7.20 20.00 21.10
CA ARG A 114 7.83 18.67 20.92
C ARG A 114 7.58 18.09 19.54
N HIS A 115 7.07 18.87 18.60
CA HIS A 115 6.58 18.34 17.32
C HIS A 115 7.65 17.57 16.55
N CYS A 116 8.86 18.13 16.40
CA CYS A 116 9.98 17.43 15.79
C CYS A 116 10.32 16.10 16.48
N TYR A 117 10.36 16.08 17.82
CA TYR A 117 10.64 14.87 18.60
C TYR A 117 9.56 13.81 18.47
N LEU A 118 8.33 14.24 18.22
CA LEU A 118 7.18 13.38 17.96
C LEU A 118 7.04 13.00 16.48
N GLY A 119 8.02 13.36 15.65
CA GLY A 119 8.13 12.89 14.28
C GLY A 119 7.74 13.88 13.19
N GLN A 120 7.38 15.13 13.51
CA GLN A 120 7.16 16.18 12.50
C GLN A 120 8.50 16.67 11.93
N LYS A 121 9.11 15.83 11.09
CA LYS A 121 10.42 16.09 10.49
C LYS A 121 10.53 15.34 9.16
N LEU A 122 11.18 15.97 8.18
CA LEU A 122 11.35 15.48 6.82
C LEU A 122 12.81 15.64 6.39
N ALA A 123 13.43 14.57 5.91
CA ALA A 123 14.76 14.60 5.30
C ALA A 123 14.65 14.11 3.85
N ILE A 124 15.11 14.91 2.89
CA ILE A 124 15.09 14.54 1.47
C ILE A 124 16.47 14.73 0.85
N ASN A 125 16.71 14.02 -0.25
CA ASN A 125 17.88 14.21 -1.09
C ASN A 125 17.44 14.61 -2.49
N VAL A 126 17.87 15.80 -2.92
CA VAL A 126 17.51 16.38 -4.21
C VAL A 126 18.62 16.11 -5.21
N SER A 127 18.27 15.49 -6.32
CA SER A 127 19.21 15.26 -7.42
C SER A 127 19.27 16.47 -8.35
N ALA A 128 20.42 16.71 -8.96
CA ALA A 128 20.52 17.71 -10.02
C ALA A 128 19.54 17.37 -11.14
N SER A 129 18.86 18.38 -11.69
CA SER A 129 17.94 18.18 -12.82
C SER A 129 18.70 17.46 -13.94
N ALA A 130 18.32 16.22 -14.23
CA ALA A 130 18.86 15.51 -15.37
C ALA A 130 18.38 16.24 -16.64
N GLY A 131 19.28 16.43 -17.60
CA GLY A 131 18.89 16.73 -18.98
C GLY A 131 17.91 15.67 -19.53
N PRO A 132 17.44 15.82 -20.77
CA PRO A 132 16.23 15.15 -21.28
C PRO A 132 16.17 13.67 -20.90
N THR A 133 15.09 13.31 -20.20
CA THR A 133 14.76 11.93 -19.82
C THR A 133 14.84 11.03 -21.06
N PRO A 134 15.45 9.84 -20.99
CA PRO A 134 15.29 8.84 -22.03
C PRO A 134 13.79 8.57 -22.20
N SER A 135 13.34 8.45 -23.45
CA SER A 135 11.98 8.04 -23.80
C SER A 135 11.51 6.88 -22.91
N PRO A 136 10.25 6.87 -22.41
CA PRO A 136 9.76 5.80 -21.55
C PRO A 136 9.98 4.46 -22.26
N GLN A 137 10.95 3.70 -21.76
CA GLN A 137 11.19 2.35 -22.22
C GLN A 137 9.99 1.54 -21.75
N ALA A 138 9.37 0.78 -22.67
CA ALA A 138 8.34 -0.19 -22.30
C ALA A 138 8.84 -1.00 -21.10
N PRO A 139 8.01 -1.25 -20.06
CA PRO A 139 8.46 -1.90 -18.85
C PRO A 139 9.09 -3.23 -19.23
N THR A 140 10.40 -3.33 -19.02
CA THR A 140 11.12 -4.59 -19.15
C THR A 140 10.46 -5.55 -18.17
N PRO A 141 10.00 -6.74 -18.59
CA PRO A 141 9.32 -7.66 -17.69
C PRO A 141 10.25 -8.00 -16.52
N THR A 142 9.83 -7.64 -15.31
CA THR A 142 10.52 -8.00 -14.08
C THR A 142 10.67 -9.52 -14.04
N PRO A 143 11.87 -10.06 -13.75
CA PRO A 143 12.06 -11.50 -13.62
C PRO A 143 11.05 -12.11 -12.65
N PRO A 144 10.48 -13.30 -12.93
CA PRO A 144 9.56 -13.96 -12.02
C PRO A 144 10.21 -14.15 -10.65
N ARG A 145 9.59 -13.58 -9.61
CA ARG A 145 9.98 -13.81 -8.21
C ARG A 145 9.14 -14.95 -7.65
N GLY A 146 9.76 -15.85 -6.88
CA GLY A 146 9.02 -16.86 -6.11
C GLY A 146 8.19 -16.24 -4.97
N PRO A 147 7.33 -17.04 -4.30
CA PRO A 147 6.51 -16.58 -3.19
C PRO A 147 7.29 -15.89 -2.08
N VAL A 148 6.69 -14.86 -1.51
CA VAL A 148 7.26 -13.96 -0.53
C VAL A 148 6.49 -14.05 0.76
N THR A 149 7.17 -14.01 1.89
CA THR A 149 6.52 -13.89 3.19
C THR A 149 6.66 -12.47 3.71
N TYR A 150 5.54 -11.81 3.98
CA TYR A 150 5.46 -10.47 4.55
C TYR A 150 5.01 -10.56 6.02
N ILE A 151 5.79 -9.99 6.94
CA ILE A 151 5.40 -9.88 8.34
C ILE A 151 4.55 -8.62 8.50
N VAL A 152 3.26 -8.77 8.80
CA VAL A 152 2.34 -7.64 8.90
C VAL A 152 2.68 -6.75 10.09
N GLY A 153 2.91 -5.47 9.81
CA GLY A 153 3.33 -4.49 10.81
C GLY A 153 4.80 -4.56 11.20
N ASP A 154 5.61 -5.43 10.59
CA ASP A 154 7.04 -5.62 10.90
C ASP A 154 7.28 -5.79 12.42
N ALA A 155 8.04 -4.89 13.05
CA ALA A 155 8.30 -4.92 14.49
C ALA A 155 7.09 -4.52 15.36
N LEU A 156 6.11 -3.80 14.79
CA LEU A 156 4.86 -3.44 15.48
C LEU A 156 3.98 -4.69 15.67
N GLY A 157 3.99 -5.60 14.70
CA GLY A 157 3.07 -6.74 14.64
C GLY A 157 1.63 -6.32 14.35
N TRP A 158 0.69 -7.20 14.65
CA TRP A 158 -0.75 -7.01 14.45
C TRP A 158 -1.45 -6.66 15.76
N LEU A 159 -1.56 -5.36 16.05
CA LEU A 159 -2.21 -4.77 17.22
C LEU A 159 -3.05 -3.54 16.85
N VAL A 160 -3.77 -2.96 17.81
CA VAL A 160 -4.35 -1.61 17.66
C VAL A 160 -3.23 -0.58 17.64
N PRO A 161 -2.91 0.03 16.48
CA PRO A 161 -1.72 0.85 16.35
C PRO A 161 -1.85 2.14 17.16
N PRO A 162 -0.80 2.57 17.89
CA PRO A 162 -0.80 3.84 18.61
C PRO A 162 -0.91 5.07 17.68
N GLY A 163 -0.82 4.88 16.35
CA GLY A 163 -1.06 5.90 15.31
C GLY A 163 -2.38 5.75 14.52
N GLY A 164 -3.29 4.87 14.92
CA GLY A 164 -4.56 4.69 14.22
C GLY A 164 -4.44 4.04 12.83
N SER A 165 -5.45 4.24 11.98
CA SER A 165 -5.64 3.47 10.72
C SER A 165 -4.56 3.64 9.66
N ILE A 166 -3.59 4.55 9.87
CA ILE A 166 -2.51 4.80 8.92
C ILE A 166 -1.42 3.72 9.00
N ALA A 167 -1.19 3.10 10.16
CA ALA A 167 -0.03 2.24 10.39
C ALA A 167 0.08 1.07 9.38
N TYR A 168 -1.01 0.33 9.17
CA TYR A 168 -1.00 -0.81 8.24
C TYR A 168 -1.10 -0.39 6.78
N LYS A 169 -1.69 0.77 6.49
CA LYS A 169 -1.65 1.37 5.14
C LYS A 169 -0.22 1.71 4.76
N THR A 170 0.51 2.38 5.65
CA THR A 170 1.94 2.70 5.49
C THR A 170 2.76 1.42 5.37
N TRP A 171 2.53 0.43 6.23
CA TRP A 171 3.21 -0.85 6.14
C TRP A 171 3.02 -1.53 4.77
N ALA A 172 1.81 -1.50 4.21
CA ALA A 172 1.50 -2.09 2.91
C ALA A 172 2.07 -1.30 1.73
N TYR A 173 2.35 -0.02 1.92
CA TYR A 173 2.76 0.88 0.86
C TYR A 173 4.07 0.41 0.20
N GLY A 174 4.13 0.46 -1.14
CA GLY A 174 5.30 0.09 -1.93
C GLY A 174 5.57 -1.42 -2.00
N LYS A 175 4.82 -2.24 -1.26
CA LYS A 175 4.88 -3.70 -1.37
C LYS A 175 4.05 -4.15 -2.56
N THR A 176 4.63 -5.05 -3.34
CA THR A 176 3.92 -5.76 -4.41
C THR A 176 3.50 -7.11 -3.87
N PHE A 177 2.20 -7.33 -3.77
CA PHE A 177 1.63 -8.60 -3.35
C PHE A 177 1.28 -9.41 -4.59
N LEU A 178 1.87 -10.59 -4.72
CA LEU A 178 1.63 -11.52 -5.82
C LEU A 178 0.88 -12.74 -5.33
N VAL A 179 0.14 -13.38 -6.25
CA VAL A 179 -0.43 -14.70 -5.98
C VAL A 179 0.66 -15.67 -5.53
N GLY A 180 0.43 -16.33 -4.40
CA GLY A 180 1.35 -17.23 -3.73
C GLY A 180 2.08 -16.62 -2.53
N ASP A 181 2.13 -15.28 -2.42
CA ASP A 181 2.72 -14.62 -1.26
C ASP A 181 1.95 -14.94 0.03
N VAL A 182 2.61 -14.78 1.17
CA VAL A 182 2.08 -15.12 2.50
C VAL A 182 2.15 -13.90 3.40
N LEU A 183 1.03 -13.51 3.99
CA LEU A 183 0.98 -12.57 5.09
C LEU A 183 1.13 -13.31 6.42
N VAL A 184 1.99 -12.83 7.30
CA VAL A 184 2.17 -13.36 8.65
C VAL A 184 1.76 -12.31 9.66
N PHE A 185 0.67 -12.57 10.37
CA PHE A 185 0.20 -11.70 11.44
C PHE A 185 0.66 -12.26 12.79
N ASN A 186 1.50 -11.49 13.47
CA ASN A 186 1.99 -11.81 14.81
C ASN A 186 1.25 -10.96 15.85
N PHE A 187 0.61 -11.59 16.82
CA PHE A 187 -0.10 -10.92 17.90
C PHE A 187 -0.12 -11.74 19.19
N ALA A 188 -0.51 -11.13 20.31
CA ALA A 188 -0.71 -11.84 21.56
C ALA A 188 -2.08 -12.54 21.58
N ASN A 189 -2.09 -13.87 21.71
CA ASN A 189 -3.29 -14.68 21.75
C ASN A 189 -4.27 -14.19 22.83
N GLY A 190 -5.57 -14.17 22.51
CA GLY A 190 -6.61 -13.69 23.41
C GLY A 190 -6.75 -12.17 23.49
N THR A 191 -5.86 -11.40 22.84
CA THR A 191 -5.97 -9.92 22.78
C THR A 191 -6.30 -9.39 21.39
N GLN A 192 -5.92 -10.11 20.34
CA GLN A 192 -6.16 -9.76 18.95
C GLN A 192 -6.59 -11.01 18.19
N ASP A 193 -7.15 -10.82 17.02
CA ASP A 193 -7.38 -11.85 16.01
C ASP A 193 -7.19 -11.24 14.61
N VAL A 194 -7.24 -12.10 13.59
CA VAL A 194 -7.26 -11.68 12.18
C VAL A 194 -8.56 -12.15 11.58
N ALA A 195 -9.39 -11.20 11.15
CA ALA A 195 -10.61 -11.43 10.40
C ALA A 195 -10.40 -11.03 8.94
N VAL A 196 -10.77 -11.92 8.02
CA VAL A 196 -10.90 -11.61 6.58
C VAL A 196 -12.32 -11.13 6.34
N VAL A 197 -12.48 -10.00 5.68
CA VAL A 197 -13.76 -9.31 5.50
C VAL A 197 -13.93 -8.85 4.06
N THR A 198 -15.15 -8.45 3.69
CA THR A 198 -15.39 -7.73 2.43
C THR A 198 -14.92 -6.27 2.55
N GLU A 199 -14.84 -5.56 1.42
CA GLU A 199 -14.53 -4.12 1.40
C GLU A 199 -15.54 -3.32 2.24
N GLU A 200 -16.84 -3.60 2.11
CA GLU A 200 -17.89 -2.86 2.82
C GLU A 200 -17.80 -3.08 4.34
N ALA A 201 -17.52 -4.32 4.75
CA ALA A 201 -17.31 -4.66 6.15
C ALA A 201 -16.01 -4.05 6.70
N TYR A 202 -14.96 -3.98 5.89
CA TYR A 202 -13.73 -3.27 6.22
C TYR A 202 -13.98 -1.78 6.44
N ASP A 203 -14.66 -1.10 5.52
CA ASP A 203 -14.91 0.34 5.59
C ASP A 203 -15.81 0.75 6.74
N SER A 204 -16.87 -0.02 6.97
CA SER A 204 -17.80 0.20 8.10
C SER A 204 -17.31 -0.34 9.43
N CYS A 205 -16.18 -1.06 9.45
CA CYS A 205 -15.72 -1.84 10.59
C CYS A 205 -16.79 -2.80 11.15
N ASN A 206 -17.63 -3.35 10.27
CA ASN A 206 -18.64 -4.33 10.62
C ASN A 206 -18.03 -5.73 10.67
N THR A 207 -17.81 -6.24 11.89
CA THR A 207 -17.22 -7.56 12.14
C THR A 207 -18.26 -8.64 12.42
N THR A 208 -19.56 -8.36 12.22
CA THR A 208 -20.63 -9.34 12.43
C THR A 208 -20.72 -10.37 11.31
N THR A 209 -20.27 -10.02 10.11
CA THR A 209 -20.21 -10.88 8.93
C THR A 209 -18.78 -10.96 8.43
N THR A 210 -18.02 -11.93 8.95
CA THR A 210 -16.63 -12.19 8.52
C THR A 210 -16.59 -13.36 7.54
N ILE A 211 -15.60 -13.35 6.65
CA ILE A 211 -15.34 -14.46 5.72
C ILE A 211 -14.59 -15.57 6.46
N ALA A 212 -13.59 -15.19 7.27
CA ALA A 212 -12.83 -16.09 8.12
C ALA A 212 -12.29 -15.34 9.34
N VAL A 213 -12.08 -16.03 10.45
CA VAL A 213 -11.46 -15.48 11.66
C VAL A 213 -10.39 -16.45 12.17
N TYR A 214 -9.22 -15.90 12.51
CA TYR A 214 -8.07 -16.63 13.03
C TYR A 214 -7.67 -16.04 14.39
N ALA A 215 -7.91 -16.80 15.45
CA ALA A 215 -7.72 -16.33 16.83
C ALA A 215 -6.36 -16.71 17.46
N THR A 216 -5.49 -17.39 16.71
CA THR A 216 -4.20 -17.91 17.23
C THR A 216 -3.04 -17.46 16.36
N SER A 217 -2.11 -16.75 16.98
CA SER A 217 -0.86 -16.27 16.42
C SER A 217 0.23 -17.36 16.43
N PRO A 218 1.12 -17.40 15.42
CA PRO A 218 1.12 -16.55 14.23
C PRO A 218 0.10 -17.05 13.18
N VAL A 219 -0.65 -16.13 12.58
CA VAL A 219 -1.54 -16.46 11.45
C VAL A 219 -0.74 -16.33 10.16
N LYS A 220 -0.69 -17.40 9.35
CA LYS A 220 -0.10 -17.40 8.02
C LYS A 220 -1.21 -17.48 6.98
N TYR A 221 -1.40 -16.39 6.22
CA TYR A 221 -2.44 -16.28 5.23
C TYR A 221 -1.84 -16.21 3.83
N THR A 222 -2.09 -17.24 3.01
CA THR A 222 -1.60 -17.29 1.62
C THR A 222 -2.55 -16.53 0.69
N LEU A 223 -2.00 -15.64 -0.11
CA LEU A 223 -2.70 -14.85 -1.13
C LEU A 223 -2.92 -15.73 -2.37
N ALA A 224 -4.03 -16.48 -2.37
CA ALA A 224 -4.27 -17.54 -3.35
C ALA A 224 -4.82 -17.04 -4.70
N THR A 225 -5.42 -15.84 -4.75
CA THR A 225 -6.08 -15.30 -5.93
C THR A 225 -5.69 -13.84 -6.16
N VAL A 226 -5.87 -13.36 -7.38
CA VAL A 226 -5.77 -11.93 -7.68
C VAL A 226 -6.96 -11.18 -7.09
N GLY A 227 -6.78 -9.89 -6.81
CA GLY A 227 -7.82 -9.00 -6.32
C GLY A 227 -7.48 -8.40 -4.96
N GLU A 228 -8.47 -7.72 -4.39
CA GLU A 228 -8.33 -6.99 -3.14
C GLU A 228 -8.59 -7.89 -1.95
N TYR A 229 -7.79 -7.71 -0.90
CA TYR A 229 -7.92 -8.42 0.36
C TYR A 229 -8.01 -7.44 1.50
N PHE A 230 -8.99 -7.67 2.37
CA PHE A 230 -9.27 -6.83 3.52
C PHE A 230 -9.21 -7.64 4.81
N PHE A 231 -8.44 -7.12 5.76
CA PHE A 231 -8.19 -7.75 7.06
C PHE A 231 -8.50 -6.77 8.18
N THR A 232 -9.03 -7.26 9.29
CA THR A 232 -9.25 -6.47 10.52
C THR A 232 -9.25 -7.38 11.76
N SER A 233 -9.59 -6.84 12.94
CA SER A 233 -9.83 -7.61 14.15
C SER A 233 -11.30 -7.54 14.55
N THR A 234 -11.86 -8.65 15.02
CA THR A 234 -13.24 -8.71 15.54
C THR A 234 -13.40 -8.14 16.94
N TYR A 235 -12.28 -7.90 17.63
CA TYR A 235 -12.28 -7.29 18.96
C TYR A 235 -12.90 -5.88 18.92
N SER A 236 -13.74 -5.60 19.91
CA SER A 236 -14.51 -4.35 19.96
C SER A 236 -13.61 -3.13 19.83
N ARG A 237 -13.99 -2.21 18.92
CA ARG A 237 -13.28 -0.96 18.58
C ARG A 237 -11.92 -1.11 17.89
N HIS A 238 -11.32 -2.30 17.79
CA HIS A 238 -9.98 -2.46 17.24
C HIS A 238 -9.88 -1.98 15.78
N CYS A 239 -10.83 -2.39 14.93
CA CYS A 239 -10.93 -1.92 13.55
C CYS A 239 -11.01 -0.38 13.47
N ASN A 240 -11.91 0.22 14.26
CA ASN A 240 -12.14 1.67 14.28
C ASN A 240 -10.92 2.45 14.78
N LEU A 241 -10.12 1.84 15.66
CA LEU A 241 -8.85 2.37 16.15
C LEU A 241 -7.68 2.04 15.22
N GLY A 242 -7.94 1.49 14.04
CA GLY A 242 -6.96 1.38 12.97
C GLY A 242 -6.33 0.01 12.79
N GLN A 243 -6.76 -1.02 13.51
CA GLN A 243 -6.33 -2.39 13.25
C GLN A 243 -7.05 -2.98 12.04
N LYS A 244 -6.67 -2.49 10.85
CA LYS A 244 -7.23 -2.91 9.58
C LYS A 244 -6.18 -2.75 8.46
N LEU A 245 -6.13 -3.70 7.54
CA LEU A 245 -5.21 -3.74 6.40
C LEU A 245 -6.00 -4.01 5.11
N ALA A 246 -5.77 -3.20 4.09
CA ALA A 246 -6.23 -3.47 2.72
C ALA A 246 -5.02 -3.60 1.80
N ILE A 247 -5.01 -4.59 0.93
CA ILE A 247 -3.97 -4.81 -0.08
C ILE A 247 -4.59 -5.24 -1.41
N ASN A 248 -3.89 -4.98 -2.51
CA ASN A 248 -4.24 -5.49 -3.82
C ASN A 248 -3.21 -6.52 -4.29
N VAL A 249 -3.69 -7.68 -4.75
CA VAL A 249 -2.87 -8.81 -5.17
C VAL A 249 -2.94 -8.97 -6.68
N THR A 250 -1.79 -9.06 -7.32
CA THR A 250 -1.66 -9.21 -8.78
C THR A 250 -1.11 -10.59 -9.15
N ALA A 251 -1.26 -10.97 -10.42
CA ALA A 251 -0.78 -12.26 -10.88
C ALA A 251 0.74 -12.35 -10.78
N SER A 252 1.26 -13.46 -10.26
CA SER A 252 2.67 -13.78 -10.42
C SER A 252 2.89 -14.11 -11.90
N SER A 253 3.75 -13.34 -12.59
CA SER A 253 4.15 -13.63 -13.96
C SER A 253 5.08 -14.85 -13.96
N SER A 254 4.51 -16.04 -13.80
CA SER A 254 5.22 -17.29 -14.06
C SER A 254 5.35 -17.48 -15.56
N ALA A 255 6.40 -16.90 -16.15
CA ALA A 255 6.86 -17.36 -17.45
C ALA A 255 7.33 -18.80 -17.27
N THR A 256 6.44 -19.75 -17.54
CA THR A 256 6.85 -21.15 -17.72
C THR A 256 7.69 -21.16 -19.00
N PRO A 257 8.96 -21.63 -18.97
CA PRO A 257 9.71 -21.82 -20.21
C PRO A 257 8.89 -22.74 -21.12
N PRO A 258 8.78 -22.45 -22.43
CA PRO A 258 8.16 -23.41 -23.33
C PRO A 258 9.00 -24.69 -23.26
N SER A 259 8.41 -25.76 -22.73
CA SER A 259 8.99 -27.10 -22.85
C SER A 259 9.16 -27.38 -24.33
N THR A 260 10.38 -27.29 -24.83
CA THR A 260 10.77 -27.80 -26.14
C THR A 260 10.70 -29.31 -26.08
N THR A 261 9.50 -29.86 -26.28
CA THR A 261 9.31 -31.28 -26.52
C THR A 261 9.85 -31.58 -27.92
N THR A 262 11.14 -31.89 -28.02
CA THR A 262 11.68 -32.60 -29.17
C THR A 262 11.11 -34.02 -29.15
N THR A 263 10.03 -34.21 -29.88
CA THR A 263 9.49 -35.52 -30.27
C THR A 263 10.50 -36.25 -31.15
N PRO A 264 10.96 -37.47 -30.80
CA PRO A 264 11.51 -38.38 -31.79
C PRO A 264 10.36 -39.12 -32.46
N THR A 265 10.38 -39.08 -33.79
CA THR A 265 9.52 -39.79 -34.72
C THR A 265 9.58 -41.32 -34.49
N PRO A 266 8.47 -42.06 -34.39
CA PRO A 266 8.48 -43.50 -34.62
C PRO A 266 8.21 -43.78 -36.10
N SER A 267 9.14 -44.50 -36.72
CA SER A 267 8.98 -45.07 -38.07
C SER A 267 8.10 -46.32 -38.01
N SER A 268 7.37 -46.53 -39.10
CA SER A 268 6.30 -47.49 -39.36
C SER A 268 6.67 -48.97 -39.28
N ASN A 269 5.76 -49.81 -38.77
CA ASN A 269 5.44 -51.10 -39.40
C ASN A 269 4.04 -51.62 -38.97
N PRO A 270 3.18 -52.12 -39.87
CA PRO A 270 1.89 -52.69 -39.53
C PRO A 270 1.93 -54.23 -39.54
N SER A 271 1.21 -54.89 -38.61
CA SER A 271 0.61 -56.20 -38.90
C SER A 271 -0.48 -56.57 -37.90
N SER A 272 -1.50 -57.21 -38.47
CA SER A 272 -2.85 -57.53 -38.02
C SER A 272 -2.94 -58.66 -36.98
N SER A 273 -3.99 -58.68 -36.15
CA SER A 273 -5.08 -59.68 -36.24
C SER A 273 -6.03 -59.72 -35.01
N VAL A 274 -7.32 -59.47 -35.27
CA VAL A 274 -8.54 -60.26 -34.93
C VAL A 274 -8.84 -60.59 -33.45
N THR A 275 -9.98 -60.09 -32.91
CA THR A 275 -11.27 -60.77 -32.60
C THR A 275 -11.97 -60.17 -31.36
N SER A 276 -13.27 -59.87 -31.46
CA SER A 276 -14.23 -59.55 -30.36
C SER A 276 -14.87 -60.87 -29.80
N PRO A 277 -15.97 -60.94 -28.99
CA PRO A 277 -16.83 -59.90 -28.37
C PRO A 277 -17.45 -60.21 -26.95
N VAL A 278 -18.22 -59.23 -26.40
CA VAL A 278 -19.48 -59.37 -25.55
C VAL A 278 -19.34 -59.94 -24.11
N ALA A 279 -20.06 -59.61 -23.03
CA ALA A 279 -21.24 -58.82 -22.59
C ALA A 279 -20.97 -58.40 -21.12
N GLY A 280 -21.71 -57.57 -20.36
CA GLY A 280 -23.06 -57.02 -20.40
C GLY A 280 -23.24 -56.11 -19.15
N GLY A 281 -24.18 -55.14 -19.22
CA GLY A 281 -24.55 -54.26 -18.09
C GLY A 281 -25.55 -54.93 -17.12
N PRO A 282 -26.51 -54.18 -16.55
CA PRO A 282 -26.38 -53.07 -15.60
C PRO A 282 -27.24 -53.31 -14.34
N SER A 283 -27.08 -52.52 -13.26
CA SER A 283 -28.21 -52.09 -12.39
C SER A 283 -27.80 -51.20 -11.21
N ALA A 284 -28.45 -50.05 -11.12
CA ALA A 284 -28.86 -49.35 -9.89
C ALA A 284 -30.41 -49.47 -9.78
N PRO A 285 -31.18 -48.88 -8.84
CA PRO A 285 -30.91 -48.09 -7.61
C PRO A 285 -31.87 -48.52 -6.43
N PRO A 286 -32.56 -47.63 -5.64
CA PRO A 286 -32.23 -46.94 -4.36
C PRO A 286 -33.34 -47.23 -3.27
N PRO A 287 -33.86 -46.30 -2.42
CA PRO A 287 -33.39 -45.09 -1.71
C PRO A 287 -33.67 -45.12 -0.18
N GLN A 288 -33.31 -44.08 0.60
CA GLN A 288 -34.16 -43.62 1.73
C GLN A 288 -33.85 -42.18 2.20
N SER A 289 -34.94 -41.49 2.57
CA SER A 289 -35.10 -40.07 2.94
C SER A 289 -35.52 -39.97 4.40
N SER A 290 -35.17 -38.87 5.08
CA SER A 290 -36.03 -38.28 6.13
C SER A 290 -35.53 -36.91 6.62
N ALA A 291 -36.39 -35.88 6.49
CA ALA A 291 -36.43 -34.70 7.35
C ALA A 291 -37.50 -34.90 8.45
N PRO A 292 -37.50 -34.08 9.52
CA PRO A 292 -38.53 -33.03 9.57
C PRO A 292 -38.11 -31.70 10.26
N ALA A 293 -38.92 -30.67 10.01
CA ALA A 293 -38.86 -29.34 10.61
C ALA A 293 -39.52 -29.27 12.00
N ARG A 294 -39.13 -28.30 12.84
CA ARG A 294 -39.96 -27.76 13.94
C ARG A 294 -39.67 -26.27 14.19
N ALA A 295 -40.76 -25.50 14.27
CA ALA A 295 -40.84 -24.13 14.73
C ALA A 295 -41.01 -24.06 16.27
N VAL A 296 -40.49 -23.02 16.93
CA VAL A 296 -40.92 -22.59 18.27
C VAL A 296 -40.91 -21.05 18.37
N LEU A 297 -41.98 -20.54 18.97
CA LEU A 297 -42.34 -19.14 19.20
C LEU A 297 -41.68 -18.55 20.46
N GLY A 298 -41.32 -17.27 20.37
CA GLY A 298 -41.63 -16.19 21.35
C GLY A 298 -40.99 -16.19 22.74
N PHE A 299 -40.33 -15.08 23.08
CA PHE A 299 -40.43 -14.47 24.41
C PHE A 299 -40.33 -12.94 24.32
N SER A 300 -41.31 -12.30 24.95
CA SER A 300 -41.46 -10.86 25.16
C SER A 300 -40.54 -10.40 26.31
N SER A 301 -39.94 -9.22 26.21
CA SER A 301 -39.22 -8.59 27.33
C SER A 301 -39.58 -7.11 27.40
N THR A 302 -40.41 -6.79 28.39
CA THR A 302 -40.71 -5.45 28.88
C THR A 302 -39.47 -4.81 29.51
N LEU A 303 -39.04 -3.64 29.03
CA LEU A 303 -38.07 -2.80 29.73
C LEU A 303 -38.79 -1.61 30.40
N LEU A 304 -38.57 -1.52 31.71
CA LEU A 304 -39.02 -0.48 32.63
C LEU A 304 -38.14 0.77 32.47
N LEU A 305 -38.73 1.91 32.11
CA LEU A 305 -38.07 3.23 32.16
C LEU A 305 -38.31 3.87 33.54
N ILE A 306 -37.24 4.05 34.30
CA ILE A 306 -37.22 4.98 35.45
C ILE A 306 -36.46 6.22 34.99
N ALA A 307 -37.18 7.32 34.80
CA ALA A 307 -36.62 8.66 34.70
C ALA A 307 -36.55 9.26 36.10
N LEU A 308 -35.34 9.61 36.56
CA LEU A 308 -35.13 10.53 37.66
C LEU A 308 -34.47 11.78 37.08
N ALA A 309 -35.29 12.81 36.89
CA ALA A 309 -34.82 14.17 36.78
C ALA A 309 -34.50 14.67 38.19
N VAL A 310 -33.26 15.07 38.44
CA VAL A 310 -32.92 15.90 39.60
C VAL A 310 -32.53 17.26 39.05
N VAL A 311 -33.38 18.22 39.39
CA VAL A 311 -33.13 19.65 39.37
C VAL A 311 -32.23 19.96 40.56
N HIS A 312 -31.09 20.63 40.34
CA HIS A 312 -30.52 21.73 41.12
C HIS A 312 -29.34 22.30 40.33
#